data_AF-A0A8J9Y9J1-F1
#
_entry.id   AF-A0A8J9Y9J1-F1
#
_cell.length_a   1.000
_cell.length_b   1.000
_cell.length_c   1.000
_cell.angle_alpha   90.00
_cell.angle_beta   90.00
_cell.angle_gamma   90.00
#
_symmetry.space_group_name_H-M   'P 1'
#
loop_
_entity.id
_entity.type
_entity.pdbx_description
1 polymer ?
#
loop_
_entity_poly.entity_id
_entity_poly.type
_entity_poly.pdbx_seq_one_letter_code
_entity_poly.pdbx_strand_id
1 'polypeptide(L)'
;MLTSIGVPLEKLKFVRGTEYQLSKEYTLDVYRMSSVITEHDAKKAGAEVVKQVDHPLLSGLLYPGLQALDEEYLKVDAQFGGVDQRKIFTLSEKILPQLGYAKRVHLMNPMVPGLTGGKMSASEEDSKIDLLDNPANVKKKLKKAFCEPGNIIENGVLSFTKYVIYPLMKSNEKFVINRAEEHGGRVEYSNFEDLEAAFAKQEIHPGDLKASVEQAINKLLAPIQEIFKEPKLQELTKKAYPPPSKNKGNTNNAAEEITPSKLDIRVGKIVEVSRHPDADGLYVEKIDVGESEPRTIVSGLVNFVPIEEMQDRDVVVLCNLKPAKMRGVESKGMVLCASVDEPKQVEVLSPPKESSPGDRIVVEGYETGQPDEVLNPKKKIWEKLQVDLKTNDNLIVVWQGNKLISKVNGNPVTTNSMKNAPIK
;
A
#
# COMPACT_ATOMS: atom_id res chain seq x y z
N MET A 1 -14.67 2.71 22.81
CA MET A 1 -14.70 4.06 22.18
C MET A 1 -15.93 4.85 22.60
N LEU A 2 -17.16 4.39 22.32
CA LEU A 2 -18.39 5.12 22.69
C LEU A 2 -18.48 5.46 24.20
N THR A 3 -18.08 4.54 25.08
CA THR A 3 -17.97 4.82 26.52
C THR A 3 -16.93 5.89 26.86
N SER A 4 -15.80 5.93 26.14
CA SER A 4 -14.77 6.98 26.30
C SER A 4 -15.31 8.36 25.89
N ILE A 5 -16.11 8.38 24.82
CA ILE A 5 -16.81 9.58 24.35
C ILE A 5 -17.91 10.02 25.34
N GLY A 6 -18.47 9.10 26.12
CA GLY A 6 -19.50 9.40 27.12
C GLY A 6 -20.93 9.42 26.56
N VAL A 7 -21.20 8.67 25.49
CA VAL A 7 -22.56 8.54 24.95
C VAL A 7 -23.38 7.47 25.69
N PRO A 8 -24.69 7.69 25.89
CA PRO A 8 -25.63 6.68 26.39
C PRO A 8 -25.70 5.49 25.42
N LEU A 9 -25.70 4.27 25.96
CA LEU A 9 -25.65 3.03 25.17
C LEU A 9 -27.00 2.29 25.14
N GLU A 10 -28.03 2.79 25.81
CA GLU A 10 -29.30 2.08 26.02
C GLU A 10 -30.08 1.85 24.72
N LYS A 11 -29.86 2.72 23.72
CA LYS A 11 -30.46 2.61 22.39
C LYS A 11 -29.53 1.96 21.36
N LEU A 12 -28.31 1.59 21.74
CA LEU A 12 -27.35 0.95 20.85
C LEU A 12 -27.60 -0.56 20.82
N LYS A 13 -27.77 -1.12 19.62
CA LYS A 13 -27.91 -2.55 19.41
C LYS A 13 -26.78 -3.06 18.53
N PHE A 14 -26.08 -4.10 18.98
CA PHE A 14 -25.17 -4.87 18.13
C PHE A 14 -25.91 -6.08 17.57
N VAL A 15 -25.83 -6.27 16.25
CA VAL A 15 -26.40 -7.42 15.54
C VAL A 15 -25.33 -7.96 14.61
N ARG A 16 -25.08 -9.27 14.65
CA ARG A 16 -24.16 -9.93 13.72
C ARG A 16 -24.94 -10.36 12.48
N GLY A 17 -24.41 -10.08 11.28
CA GLY A 17 -25.09 -10.43 10.02
C GLY A 17 -25.52 -11.90 9.94
N THR A 18 -24.67 -12.84 10.39
CA THR A 18 -24.99 -14.28 10.41
C THR A 18 -26.17 -14.67 11.29
N GLU A 19 -26.67 -13.79 12.17
CA GLU A 19 -27.89 -14.04 12.96
C GLU A 19 -29.16 -14.08 12.10
N TYR A 20 -29.17 -13.42 10.93
CA TYR A 20 -30.37 -13.35 10.08
C TYR A 20 -30.10 -13.47 8.58
N GLN A 21 -28.91 -13.14 8.08
CA GLN A 21 -28.60 -13.16 6.65
C GLN A 21 -28.59 -14.56 6.02
N LEU A 22 -28.65 -15.61 6.84
CA LEU A 22 -28.78 -17.02 6.43
C LEU A 22 -30.20 -17.58 6.68
N SER A 23 -31.13 -16.74 7.15
CA SER A 23 -32.52 -17.14 7.31
C SER A 23 -33.16 -17.42 5.96
N LYS A 24 -34.22 -18.24 5.98
CA LYS A 24 -34.97 -18.61 4.79
C LYS A 24 -35.56 -17.39 4.10
N GLU A 25 -36.14 -16.49 4.89
CA GLU A 25 -36.80 -15.27 4.40
C GLU A 25 -35.79 -14.35 3.72
N TYR A 26 -34.67 -14.05 4.40
CA TYR A 26 -33.62 -13.20 3.83
C TYR A 26 -33.02 -13.79 2.56
N THR A 27 -32.73 -15.09 2.57
CA THR A 27 -32.17 -15.79 1.40
C THR A 27 -33.14 -15.78 0.22
N LEU A 28 -34.45 -15.90 0.48
CA LEU A 28 -35.46 -15.80 -0.58
C LEU A 28 -35.50 -14.39 -1.19
N ASP A 29 -35.35 -13.35 -0.38
CA ASP A 29 -35.26 -11.98 -0.89
C ASP A 29 -33.95 -11.72 -1.64
N VAL A 30 -32.84 -12.36 -1.27
CA VAL A 30 -31.61 -12.34 -2.08
C VAL A 30 -31.87 -12.92 -3.48
N TYR A 31 -32.61 -14.02 -3.60
CA TYR A 31 -33.00 -14.57 -4.91
C TYR A 31 -33.98 -13.66 -5.67
N ARG A 32 -34.91 -12.98 -4.98
CA ARG A 32 -35.79 -11.98 -5.60
C ARG A 32 -35.00 -10.77 -6.10
N MET A 33 -34.01 -10.31 -5.35
CA MET A 33 -33.12 -9.24 -5.79
C MET A 33 -32.28 -9.66 -6.98
N SER A 34 -31.72 -10.88 -6.98
CA SER A 34 -30.87 -11.34 -8.08
C SER A 34 -31.64 -11.51 -9.40
N SER A 35 -32.97 -11.64 -9.36
CA SER A 35 -33.80 -11.70 -10.57
C SER A 35 -34.12 -10.32 -11.16
N VAL A 36 -33.92 -9.22 -10.42
CA VAL A 36 -34.22 -7.84 -10.87
C VAL A 36 -32.99 -6.94 -10.97
N ILE A 37 -31.93 -7.22 -10.22
CA ILE A 37 -30.66 -6.49 -10.31
C ILE A 37 -29.86 -7.02 -11.50
N THR A 38 -29.51 -6.14 -12.42
CA THR A 38 -28.60 -6.49 -13.52
C THR A 38 -27.16 -6.60 -13.02
N GLU A 39 -26.35 -7.45 -13.65
CA GLU A 39 -24.92 -7.55 -13.36
C GLU A 39 -24.22 -6.18 -13.45
N HIS A 40 -24.58 -5.39 -14.47
CA HIS A 40 -24.07 -4.04 -14.66
C HIS A 40 -24.36 -3.13 -13.44
N ASP A 41 -25.61 -3.13 -12.96
CA ASP A 41 -26.00 -2.28 -11.82
C ASP A 41 -25.33 -2.73 -10.52
N ALA A 42 -25.22 -4.04 -10.29
CA ALA A 42 -24.48 -4.60 -9.15
C ALA A 42 -23.00 -4.20 -9.18
N LYS A 43 -22.32 -4.39 -10.31
CA LYS A 43 -20.91 -4.03 -10.48
C LYS A 43 -20.69 -2.53 -10.31
N LYS A 44 -21.57 -1.70 -10.88
CA LYS A 44 -21.52 -0.24 -10.74
C LYS A 44 -21.71 0.19 -9.29
N ALA A 45 -22.66 -0.42 -8.57
CA ALA A 45 -22.93 -0.10 -7.18
C ALA A 45 -21.75 -0.42 -6.25
N GLY A 46 -21.10 -1.57 -6.46
CA GLY A 46 -19.97 -2.02 -5.65
C GLY A 46 -18.61 -1.39 -6.00
N ALA A 47 -18.51 -0.56 -7.04
CA ALA A 47 -17.23 -0.14 -7.63
C ALA A 47 -16.25 0.56 -6.65
N GLU A 48 -16.76 1.27 -5.63
CA GLU A 48 -15.93 2.01 -4.66
C GLU A 48 -15.78 1.30 -3.31
N VAL A 49 -16.53 0.20 -3.11
CA VAL A 49 -16.65 -0.50 -1.83
C VAL A 49 -16.06 -1.91 -1.90
N VAL A 50 -16.39 -2.66 -2.96
CA VAL A 50 -15.89 -4.01 -3.19
C VAL A 50 -14.44 -3.94 -3.66
N LYS A 51 -13.59 -4.81 -3.09
CA LYS A 51 -12.19 -4.93 -3.50
C LYS A 51 -12.11 -5.26 -5.00
N GLN A 52 -11.46 -4.39 -5.75
CA GLN A 52 -11.20 -4.62 -7.17
C GLN A 52 -10.05 -5.61 -7.31
N VAL A 53 -10.29 -6.68 -8.08
CA VAL A 53 -9.33 -7.75 -8.38
C VAL A 53 -9.45 -8.11 -9.85
N ASP A 54 -8.40 -8.68 -10.44
CA ASP A 54 -8.34 -8.98 -11.88
C ASP A 54 -9.42 -9.97 -12.32
N HIS A 55 -9.81 -10.88 -11.41
CA HIS A 55 -10.88 -11.85 -11.62
C HIS A 55 -11.96 -11.69 -10.55
N PRO A 56 -12.91 -10.75 -10.73
CA PRO A 56 -13.94 -10.46 -9.74
C PRO A 56 -14.77 -11.69 -9.40
N LEU A 57 -14.93 -11.95 -8.11
CA LEU A 57 -15.77 -13.04 -7.62
C LEU A 57 -17.25 -12.66 -7.69
N LEU A 58 -18.11 -13.66 -7.84
CA LEU A 58 -19.57 -13.50 -7.80
C LEU A 58 -20.04 -12.84 -6.49
N SER A 59 -19.35 -13.07 -5.38
CA SER A 59 -19.64 -12.44 -4.09
C SER A 59 -19.64 -10.90 -4.16
N GLY A 60 -18.80 -10.30 -5.00
CA GLY A 60 -18.77 -8.87 -5.21
C GLY A 60 -20.05 -8.31 -5.86
N LEU A 61 -20.73 -9.12 -6.67
CA LEU A 61 -22.01 -8.74 -7.29
C LEU A 61 -23.19 -8.90 -6.33
N LEU A 62 -23.11 -9.83 -5.38
CA LEU A 62 -24.16 -10.03 -4.36
C LEU A 62 -24.12 -8.95 -3.27
N TYR A 63 -22.92 -8.45 -2.96
CA TYR A 63 -22.68 -7.55 -1.82
C TYR A 63 -23.62 -6.32 -1.76
N PRO A 64 -23.84 -5.53 -2.83
CA PRO A 64 -24.72 -4.37 -2.77
C PRO A 64 -26.18 -4.74 -2.45
N GLY A 65 -26.66 -5.89 -2.94
CA GLY A 65 -28.02 -6.37 -2.65
C GLY A 65 -28.19 -6.78 -1.20
N LEU A 66 -27.21 -7.52 -0.65
CA LEU A 66 -27.18 -7.90 0.76
C LEU A 66 -27.24 -6.67 1.67
N GLN A 67 -26.41 -5.66 1.41
CA GLN A 67 -26.38 -4.42 2.19
C GLN A 67 -27.71 -3.64 2.12
N ALA A 68 -28.40 -3.66 0.98
CA ALA A 68 -29.72 -3.04 0.85
C ALA A 68 -30.80 -3.79 1.63
N LEU A 69 -30.81 -5.13 1.62
CA LEU A 69 -31.76 -5.91 2.42
C LEU A 69 -31.54 -5.76 3.92
N ASP A 70 -30.31 -5.49 4.35
CA ASP A 70 -30.03 -5.22 5.77
C ASP A 70 -30.86 -4.05 6.30
N GLU A 71 -31.21 -3.06 5.48
CA GLU A 71 -32.09 -1.94 5.89
C GLU A 71 -33.49 -2.41 6.31
N GLU A 72 -34.06 -3.35 5.55
CA GLU A 72 -35.36 -3.94 5.84
C GLU A 72 -35.30 -4.86 7.05
N TYR A 73 -34.34 -5.78 7.06
CA TYR A 73 -34.26 -6.82 8.08
C TYR A 73 -33.80 -6.31 9.44
N LEU A 74 -33.03 -5.22 9.48
CA LEU A 74 -32.72 -4.49 10.70
C LEU A 74 -33.84 -3.52 11.11
N LYS A 75 -34.85 -3.31 10.26
CA LYS A 75 -36.01 -2.44 10.49
C LYS A 75 -35.60 -1.00 10.80
N VAL A 76 -34.73 -0.44 9.97
CA VAL A 76 -34.23 0.93 10.13
C VAL A 76 -34.93 1.89 9.17
N ASP A 77 -35.04 3.14 9.60
CA ASP A 77 -35.52 4.26 8.77
C ASP A 77 -34.40 4.91 7.96
N ALA A 78 -33.15 4.75 8.42
CA ALA A 78 -31.98 5.37 7.82
C ALA A 78 -30.73 4.50 7.90
N GLN A 79 -29.85 4.64 6.91
CA GLN A 79 -28.51 4.07 6.91
C GLN A 79 -27.46 5.19 6.89
N PHE A 80 -26.47 5.08 7.76
CA PHE A 80 -25.34 5.99 7.86
C PHE A 80 -24.08 5.32 7.32
N GLY A 81 -23.30 6.04 6.49
CA GLY A 81 -22.04 5.56 5.97
C GLY A 81 -21.17 6.67 5.37
N GLY A 82 -20.07 6.28 4.72
CA GLY A 82 -19.23 7.22 3.98
C GLY A 82 -19.82 7.56 2.61
N VAL A 83 -19.38 8.66 2.01
CA VAL A 83 -19.76 9.05 0.65
C VAL A 83 -19.36 8.02 -0.42
N ASP A 84 -18.36 7.17 -0.13
CA ASP A 84 -17.97 6.03 -0.96
C ASP A 84 -19.05 4.94 -1.07
N GLN A 85 -20.02 4.92 -0.15
CA GLN A 85 -21.17 4.01 -0.19
C GLN A 85 -22.34 4.55 -1.04
N ARG A 86 -22.25 5.79 -1.57
CA ARG A 86 -23.35 6.47 -2.28
C ARG A 86 -24.00 5.62 -3.35
N LYS A 87 -23.20 4.87 -4.13
CA LYS A 87 -23.74 4.06 -5.22
C LYS A 87 -24.56 2.86 -4.73
N ILE A 88 -24.18 2.27 -3.59
CA ILE A 88 -24.96 1.21 -2.93
C ILE A 88 -26.27 1.79 -2.38
N PHE A 89 -26.22 2.95 -1.73
CA PHE A 89 -27.42 3.64 -1.23
C PHE A 89 -28.41 3.95 -2.36
N THR A 90 -27.93 4.47 -3.49
CA THR A 90 -28.80 4.73 -4.65
C THR A 90 -29.36 3.45 -5.28
N LEU A 91 -28.64 2.32 -5.21
CA LEU A 91 -29.15 1.02 -5.64
C LEU A 91 -30.26 0.54 -4.68
N SER A 92 -30.05 0.67 -3.38
CA SER A 92 -31.03 0.31 -2.35
C SER A 92 -32.35 1.05 -2.56
N GLU A 93 -32.31 2.37 -2.75
CA GLU A 93 -33.51 3.19 -3.03
C GLU A 93 -34.26 2.76 -4.29
N LYS A 94 -33.54 2.21 -5.30
CA LYS A 94 -34.13 1.72 -6.55
C LYS A 94 -34.73 0.32 -6.41
N ILE A 95 -34.09 -0.57 -5.67
CA ILE A 95 -34.43 -2.01 -5.66
C ILE A 95 -35.39 -2.38 -4.53
N LEU A 96 -35.24 -1.82 -3.33
CA LEU A 96 -36.14 -2.14 -2.21
C LEU A 96 -37.64 -1.95 -2.55
N PRO A 97 -38.05 -0.86 -3.24
CA PRO A 97 -39.44 -0.71 -3.67
C PRO A 97 -39.95 -1.79 -4.64
N GLN A 98 -39.07 -2.40 -5.44
CA GLN A 98 -39.46 -3.48 -6.36
C GLN A 98 -39.77 -4.78 -5.62
N LEU A 99 -39.24 -4.96 -4.41
CA LEU A 99 -39.58 -6.07 -3.51
C LEU A 99 -40.76 -5.71 -2.58
N GLY A 100 -41.32 -4.50 -2.70
CA GLY A 100 -42.42 -4.02 -1.85
C GLY A 100 -41.96 -3.37 -0.54
N TYR A 101 -40.67 -3.12 -0.37
CA TYR A 101 -40.11 -2.48 0.82
C TYR A 101 -39.98 -0.96 0.67
N ALA A 102 -39.95 -0.26 1.80
CA ALA A 102 -39.74 1.19 1.80
C ALA A 102 -38.30 1.55 1.37
N LYS A 103 -38.13 2.73 0.78
CA LYS A 103 -36.80 3.36 0.68
C LYS A 103 -36.39 3.94 2.03
N ARG A 104 -35.09 4.01 2.31
CA ARG A 104 -34.55 4.58 3.55
C ARG A 104 -33.86 5.91 3.31
N VAL A 105 -33.69 6.66 4.40
CA VAL A 105 -32.87 7.87 4.39
C VAL A 105 -31.39 7.49 4.43
N HIS A 106 -30.58 8.13 3.60
CA HIS A 106 -29.14 7.88 3.56
C HIS A 106 -28.36 9.10 4.07
N LEU A 107 -27.55 8.91 5.11
CA LEU A 107 -26.70 9.94 5.70
C LEU A 107 -25.23 9.62 5.39
N MET A 108 -24.55 10.53 4.66
CA MET A 108 -23.20 10.31 4.17
C MET A 108 -22.20 11.27 4.80
N ASN A 109 -21.19 10.72 5.48
CA ASN A 109 -20.04 11.50 5.92
C ASN A 109 -19.02 11.71 4.79
N PRO A 110 -18.27 12.83 4.82
CA PRO A 110 -17.20 13.07 3.85
C PRO A 110 -16.05 12.07 4.05
N MET A 111 -15.23 11.91 3.01
CA MET A 111 -13.97 11.17 3.14
C MET A 111 -13.01 11.97 4.02
N VAL A 112 -12.75 11.46 5.23
CA VAL A 112 -11.76 12.05 6.14
C VAL A 112 -10.36 11.61 5.69
N PRO A 113 -9.44 12.53 5.38
CA PRO A 113 -8.07 12.19 5.03
C PRO A 113 -7.38 11.41 6.15
N GLY A 114 -6.55 10.45 5.78
CA GLY A 114 -5.62 9.79 6.69
C GLY A 114 -4.53 10.75 7.17
N LEU A 115 -3.81 10.34 8.22
CA LEU A 115 -2.80 11.19 8.86
C LEU A 115 -1.64 11.54 7.92
N THR A 116 -1.34 10.68 6.95
CA THR A 116 -0.26 10.88 5.96
C THR A 116 -0.67 11.69 4.73
N GLY A 117 -1.92 12.17 4.65
CA GLY A 117 -2.50 12.79 3.46
C GLY A 117 -3.00 11.71 2.48
N GLY A 118 -4.27 11.82 2.05
CA GLY A 118 -4.93 10.83 1.18
C GLY A 118 -5.85 9.85 1.92
N LYS A 119 -6.19 8.70 1.30
CA LYS A 119 -7.14 7.73 1.85
C LYS A 119 -6.49 6.90 2.97
N MET A 120 -7.18 6.74 4.10
CA MET A 120 -6.72 5.82 5.17
C MET A 120 -6.57 4.39 4.63
N SER A 121 -5.47 3.72 4.96
CA SER A 121 -5.22 2.35 4.54
C SER A 121 -4.96 1.44 5.74
N ALA A 122 -5.69 0.33 5.82
CA ALA A 122 -5.43 -0.68 6.84
C ALA A 122 -4.06 -1.36 6.67
N SER A 123 -3.51 -1.37 5.44
CA SER A 123 -2.21 -1.98 5.11
C SER A 123 -1.01 -1.09 5.35
N GLU A 124 -1.22 0.20 5.64
CA GLU A 124 -0.14 1.14 5.98
C GLU A 124 -0.22 1.48 7.47
N GLU A 125 0.64 0.87 8.28
CA GLU A 125 0.63 1.01 9.74
C GLU A 125 0.77 2.46 10.21
N ASP A 126 1.57 3.26 9.49
CA ASP A 126 1.79 4.69 9.78
C ASP A 126 0.64 5.60 9.29
N SER A 127 -0.29 5.10 8.46
CA SER A 127 -1.39 5.91 7.91
C SER A 127 -2.55 6.15 8.89
N LYS A 128 -2.60 5.36 9.97
CA LYS A 128 -3.68 5.35 10.97
C LYS A 128 -3.13 5.27 12.40
N ILE A 129 -3.83 5.88 13.34
CA ILE A 129 -3.63 5.64 14.78
C ILE A 129 -4.56 4.49 15.18
N ASP A 130 -3.98 3.43 15.74
CA ASP A 130 -4.76 2.32 16.30
C ASP A 130 -5.32 2.74 17.67
N LEU A 131 -6.48 2.19 18.05
CA LEU A 131 -7.09 2.48 19.34
C LEU A 131 -6.21 2.05 20.53
N LEU A 132 -5.32 1.08 20.30
CA LEU A 132 -4.39 0.55 21.30
C LEU A 132 -2.95 1.08 21.15
N ASP A 133 -2.71 2.05 20.26
CA ASP A 133 -1.39 2.68 20.14
C ASP A 133 -1.02 3.43 21.42
N ASN A 134 0.11 3.07 22.03
CA ASN A 134 0.62 3.80 23.19
C ASN A 134 0.99 5.25 22.83
N PRO A 135 1.16 6.15 23.83
CA PRO A 135 1.46 7.56 23.56
C PRO A 135 2.70 7.81 22.69
N ALA A 136 3.72 6.95 22.79
CA ALA A 136 4.92 7.06 21.96
C ALA A 136 4.65 6.75 20.48
N ASN A 137 3.80 5.75 20.20
CA ASN A 137 3.37 5.42 18.84
C ASN A 137 2.48 6.53 18.25
N VAL A 138 1.53 7.05 19.02
CA VAL A 138 0.68 8.18 18.62
C VAL A 138 1.57 9.37 18.23
N LYS A 139 2.53 9.75 19.09
CA LYS A 139 3.50 10.81 18.82
C LYS A 139 4.31 10.58 17.56
N LYS A 140 4.84 9.36 17.39
CA LYS A 140 5.63 8.98 16.20
C LYS A 140 4.83 9.14 14.91
N LYS A 141 3.57 8.68 14.89
CA LYS A 141 2.68 8.75 13.73
C LYS A 141 2.27 10.20 13.43
N LEU A 142 1.89 10.98 14.44
CA LEU A 142 1.57 12.40 14.25
C LEU A 142 2.78 13.22 13.79
N LYS A 143 3.99 12.91 14.25
CA LYS A 143 5.20 13.58 13.77
C LYS A 143 5.37 13.40 12.25
N LYS A 144 5.10 12.20 11.74
CA LYS A 144 5.14 11.85 10.31
C LYS A 144 3.92 12.33 9.51
N ALA A 145 2.84 12.71 10.18
CA ALA A 145 1.62 13.15 9.52
C ALA A 145 1.87 14.33 8.58
N PHE A 146 1.20 14.35 7.43
CA PHE A 146 1.26 15.48 6.51
C PHE A 146 0.52 16.67 7.12
N CYS A 147 1.23 17.78 7.30
CA CYS A 147 0.69 19.03 7.85
C CYS A 147 1.63 20.17 7.45
N GLU A 148 1.40 20.71 6.26
CA GLU A 148 2.17 21.81 5.69
C GLU A 148 1.68 23.16 6.27
N PRO A 149 2.58 24.13 6.56
CA PRO A 149 2.18 25.45 7.05
C PRO A 149 1.17 26.13 6.11
N GLY A 150 0.05 26.62 6.65
CA GLY A 150 -0.98 27.31 5.85
C GLY A 150 -1.89 26.40 5.04
N ASN A 151 -1.55 25.12 4.89
CA ASN A 151 -2.33 24.21 4.06
C ASN A 151 -3.55 23.65 4.81
N ILE A 152 -4.73 24.12 4.43
CA ILE A 152 -6.02 23.65 4.97
C ILE A 152 -6.68 22.57 4.10
N ILE A 153 -6.11 22.26 2.94
CA ILE A 153 -6.64 21.29 1.97
C ILE A 153 -5.94 19.95 2.18
N GLU A 154 -6.70 18.86 2.27
CA GLU A 154 -6.18 17.50 2.49
C GLU A 154 -5.28 17.36 3.74
N ASN A 155 -5.45 18.25 4.72
CA ASN A 155 -4.70 18.22 5.96
C ASN A 155 -5.36 17.24 6.96
N GLY A 156 -4.77 16.06 7.12
CA GLY A 156 -5.28 15.01 8.00
C GLY A 156 -5.32 15.41 9.48
N VAL A 157 -4.41 16.28 9.93
CA VAL A 157 -4.38 16.77 11.32
C VAL A 157 -5.56 17.71 11.57
N LEU A 158 -5.79 18.70 10.70
CA LEU A 158 -6.95 19.58 10.79
C LEU A 158 -8.27 18.81 10.64
N SER A 159 -8.32 17.85 9.71
CA SER A 159 -9.51 17.03 9.48
C SER A 159 -9.87 16.20 10.72
N PHE A 160 -8.88 15.59 11.37
CA PHE A 160 -9.10 14.87 12.63
C PHE A 160 -9.60 15.82 13.73
N THR A 161 -9.01 17.01 13.82
CA THR A 161 -9.46 18.02 14.77
C THR A 161 -10.92 18.41 14.51
N LYS A 162 -11.30 18.65 13.26
CA LYS A 162 -12.67 19.04 12.85
C LYS A 162 -13.71 17.97 13.12
N TYR A 163 -13.45 16.73 12.68
CA TYR A 163 -14.47 15.67 12.65
C TYR A 163 -14.46 14.79 13.89
N VAL A 164 -13.39 14.83 14.70
CA VAL A 164 -13.26 14.01 15.91
C VAL A 164 -13.13 14.88 17.15
N ILE A 165 -12.14 15.77 17.22
CA ILE A 165 -11.87 16.48 18.49
C ILE A 165 -12.98 17.48 18.82
N TYR A 166 -13.30 18.40 17.90
CA TYR A 166 -14.32 19.43 18.15
C TYR A 166 -15.71 18.86 18.48
N PRO A 167 -16.24 17.84 17.78
CA PRO A 167 -17.54 17.24 18.12
C PRO A 167 -17.59 16.54 19.47
N LEU A 168 -16.42 16.16 20.02
CA LEU A 168 -16.31 15.50 21.33
C LEU A 168 -16.10 16.49 22.48
N MET A 169 -15.73 17.73 22.17
CA MET A 169 -15.56 18.77 23.17
C MET A 169 -16.91 19.21 23.74
N LYS A 170 -16.95 19.46 25.04
CA LYS A 170 -18.14 20.05 25.67
C LYS A 170 -18.30 21.51 25.23
N SER A 171 -19.51 22.04 25.27
CA SER A 171 -19.82 23.42 24.82
C SER A 171 -19.03 24.53 25.52
N ASN A 172 -18.43 24.25 26.69
CA ASN A 172 -17.58 25.16 27.44
C ASN A 172 -16.07 24.87 27.33
N GLU A 173 -15.69 23.81 26.62
CA GLU A 173 -14.29 23.47 26.38
C GLU A 173 -13.77 24.20 25.14
N LYS A 174 -12.49 24.58 25.18
CA LYS A 174 -11.78 25.22 24.06
C LYS A 174 -10.60 24.36 23.63
N PHE A 175 -10.28 24.41 22.35
CA PHE A 175 -9.12 23.70 21.81
C PHE A 175 -7.88 24.53 22.10
N VAL A 176 -7.00 24.00 22.95
CA VAL A 176 -5.83 24.72 23.46
C VAL A 176 -4.60 24.37 22.65
N ILE A 177 -3.88 25.39 22.16
CA ILE A 177 -2.54 25.24 21.58
C ILE A 177 -1.52 25.90 22.48
N ASN A 178 -0.64 25.08 23.05
CA ASN A 178 0.45 25.54 23.90
C ASN A 178 1.68 25.77 23.03
N ARG A 179 2.16 27.01 22.97
CA ARG A 179 3.35 27.42 22.21
C ARG A 179 4.32 28.12 23.15
N ALA A 180 5.59 28.18 22.76
CA ALA A 180 6.57 29.00 23.48
C ALA A 180 6.15 30.48 23.45
N GLU A 181 6.53 31.26 24.47
CA GLU A 181 6.21 32.71 24.55
C GLU A 181 6.71 33.48 23.32
N GLU A 182 7.90 33.11 22.83
CA GLU A 182 8.51 33.63 21.60
C GLU A 182 7.71 33.35 20.31
N HIS A 183 6.74 32.44 20.38
CA HIS A 183 5.83 32.07 19.29
C HIS A 183 4.37 32.48 19.56
N GLY A 184 4.17 33.46 20.45
CA GLY A 184 2.86 34.02 20.77
C GLY A 184 2.08 33.27 21.85
N GLY A 185 2.74 32.40 22.61
CA GLY A 185 2.21 31.78 23.82
C GLY A 185 0.97 30.90 23.61
N ARG A 186 0.32 30.55 24.73
CA ARG A 186 -0.90 29.73 24.74
C ARG A 186 -2.05 30.46 24.05
N VAL A 187 -2.73 29.75 23.15
CA VAL A 187 -3.96 30.22 22.48
C VAL A 187 -5.08 29.20 22.60
N GLU A 188 -6.32 29.68 22.53
CA GLU A 188 -7.51 28.86 22.74
C GLU A 188 -8.57 29.18 21.66
N TYR A 189 -9.09 28.15 21.02
CA TYR A 189 -10.10 28.26 19.97
C TYR A 189 -11.42 27.66 20.44
N SER A 190 -12.51 28.41 20.29
CA SER A 190 -13.85 27.97 20.70
C SER A 190 -14.58 27.22 19.59
N ASN A 191 -14.21 27.45 18.33
CA ASN A 191 -14.75 26.80 17.15
C ASN A 191 -13.63 26.45 16.17
N PHE A 192 -13.91 25.52 15.26
CA PHE A 192 -12.92 25.00 14.32
C PHE A 192 -12.55 26.04 13.26
N GLU A 193 -13.50 26.88 12.85
CA GLU A 193 -13.34 27.88 11.80
C GLU A 193 -12.25 28.91 12.16
N ASP A 194 -12.19 29.36 13.42
CA ASP A 194 -11.17 30.27 13.91
C ASP A 194 -9.78 29.61 13.92
N LEU A 195 -9.71 28.32 14.27
CA LEU A 195 -8.45 27.55 14.23
C LEU A 195 -7.96 27.38 12.79
N GLU A 196 -8.86 27.01 11.88
CA GLU A 196 -8.56 26.82 10.45
C GLU A 196 -8.08 28.13 9.82
N ALA A 197 -8.73 29.25 10.13
CA ALA A 197 -8.32 30.57 9.66
C ALA A 197 -6.94 30.98 10.20
N ALA A 198 -6.66 30.75 11.48
CA ALA A 198 -5.34 31.03 12.06
C ALA A 198 -4.24 30.13 11.47
N PHE A 199 -4.54 28.86 11.22
CA PHE A 199 -3.62 27.95 10.55
C PHE A 199 -3.34 28.39 9.11
N ALA A 200 -4.37 28.80 8.35
CA ALA A 200 -4.24 29.31 6.99
C ALA A 200 -3.35 30.56 6.91
N LYS A 201 -3.44 31.45 7.91
CA LYS A 201 -2.57 32.63 8.06
C LYS A 201 -1.17 32.32 8.57
N GLN A 202 -0.86 31.05 8.83
CA GLN A 202 0.40 30.57 9.40
C GLN A 202 0.70 31.13 10.80
N GLU A 203 -0.34 31.56 11.53
CA GLU A 203 -0.21 31.97 12.93
C GLU A 203 0.05 30.76 13.83
N ILE A 204 -0.43 29.58 13.43
CA ILE A 204 -0.21 28.29 14.12
C ILE A 204 0.78 27.45 13.34
N HIS A 205 1.91 27.12 13.97
CA HIS A 205 2.90 26.24 13.37
C HIS A 205 2.40 24.77 13.38
N PRO A 206 2.65 23.97 12.32
CA PRO A 206 2.22 22.58 12.26
C PRO A 206 2.67 21.70 13.42
N GLY A 207 3.86 21.97 13.97
CA GLY A 207 4.38 21.24 15.13
C GLY A 207 3.52 21.43 16.39
N ASP A 208 3.04 22.64 16.62
CA ASP A 208 2.22 22.97 17.80
C ASP A 208 0.83 22.38 17.66
N LEU A 209 0.24 22.48 16.46
CA LEU A 209 -1.04 21.84 16.15
C LEU A 209 -0.96 20.32 16.38
N LYS A 210 0.08 19.67 15.86
CA LYS A 210 0.31 18.22 16.06
C LYS A 210 0.43 17.87 17.54
N ALA A 211 1.16 18.67 18.33
CA ALA A 211 1.32 18.42 19.76
C ALA A 211 0.00 18.54 20.54
N SER A 212 -0.84 19.52 20.21
CA SER A 212 -2.18 19.64 20.82
C SER A 212 -3.12 18.50 20.41
N VAL A 213 -3.08 18.09 19.15
CA VAL A 213 -3.85 16.94 18.66
C VAL A 213 -3.37 15.64 19.32
N GLU A 214 -2.07 15.47 19.53
CA GLU A 214 -1.49 14.33 20.26
C GLU A 214 -2.08 14.22 21.67
N GLN A 215 -2.15 15.33 22.40
CA GLN A 215 -2.71 15.37 23.76
C GLN A 215 -4.19 14.98 23.76
N ALA A 216 -4.97 15.53 22.82
CA ALA A 216 -6.40 15.22 22.70
C ALA A 216 -6.64 13.73 22.36
N ILE A 217 -5.85 13.17 21.42
CA ILE A 217 -5.94 11.75 21.05
C ILE A 217 -5.60 10.87 22.24
N ASN A 218 -4.49 11.14 22.94
CA ASN A 218 -4.12 10.34 24.10
C ASN A 218 -5.17 10.38 25.21
N LYS A 219 -5.81 11.55 25.45
CA LYS A 219 -6.94 11.65 26.40
C LYS A 219 -8.12 10.75 25.99
N LEU A 220 -8.42 10.68 24.70
CA LEU A 220 -9.51 9.83 24.17
C LEU A 220 -9.17 8.33 24.23
N LEU A 221 -7.91 7.97 23.98
CA LEU A 221 -7.45 6.58 23.95
C LEU A 221 -7.19 6.00 25.34
N ALA A 222 -6.76 6.82 26.31
CA ALA A 222 -6.41 6.38 27.67
C ALA A 222 -7.45 5.44 28.33
N PRO A 223 -8.75 5.77 28.40
CA PRO A 223 -9.72 4.85 29.01
C PRO A 223 -9.92 3.57 28.21
N ILE A 224 -9.75 3.61 26.88
CA ILE A 224 -9.82 2.43 26.02
C ILE A 224 -8.65 1.50 26.33
N GLN A 225 -7.44 2.05 26.37
CA GLN A 225 -6.22 1.31 26.68
C GLN A 225 -6.27 0.70 28.07
N GLU A 226 -6.83 1.42 29.05
CA GLU A 226 -7.00 0.90 30.40
C GLU A 226 -7.93 -0.31 30.44
N ILE A 227 -9.08 -0.24 29.77
CA ILE A 227 -10.01 -1.40 29.65
C ILE A 227 -9.29 -2.59 29.00
N PHE A 228 -8.52 -2.36 27.94
CA PHE A 228 -7.80 -3.42 27.23
C PHE A 228 -6.57 -3.98 27.96
N LYS A 229 -6.26 -3.49 29.17
CA LYS A 229 -5.30 -4.16 30.08
C LYS A 229 -5.89 -5.42 30.73
N GLU A 230 -7.21 -5.59 30.73
CA GLU A 230 -7.84 -6.79 31.28
C GLU A 230 -7.31 -8.06 30.57
N PRO A 231 -6.88 -9.10 31.30
CA PRO A 231 -6.27 -10.29 30.70
C PRO A 231 -7.11 -10.95 29.60
N LYS A 232 -8.44 -10.99 29.79
CA LYS A 232 -9.37 -11.56 28.81
C LYS A 232 -9.36 -10.79 27.48
N LEU A 233 -9.29 -9.45 27.54
CA LEU A 233 -9.27 -8.60 26.35
C LEU A 233 -7.90 -8.62 25.66
N GLN A 234 -6.82 -8.77 26.43
CA GLN A 234 -5.49 -9.00 25.86
C GLN A 234 -5.43 -10.33 25.10
N GLU A 235 -5.95 -11.40 25.70
CA GLU A 235 -6.04 -12.71 25.04
C GLU A 235 -6.91 -12.65 23.78
N LEU A 236 -8.08 -11.99 23.87
CA LEU A 236 -8.96 -11.75 22.73
C LEU A 236 -8.22 -11.03 21.60
N THR A 237 -7.48 -9.97 21.93
CA THR A 237 -6.72 -9.18 20.94
C THR A 237 -5.67 -10.04 20.25
N LYS A 238 -4.91 -10.84 21.00
CA LYS A 238 -3.90 -11.77 20.45
C LYS A 238 -4.51 -12.84 19.56
N LYS A 239 -5.71 -13.33 19.88
CA LYS A 239 -6.43 -14.32 19.06
C LYS A 239 -7.05 -13.70 17.81
N ALA A 240 -7.58 -12.49 17.91
CA ALA A 240 -8.21 -11.78 16.80
C ALA A 240 -7.17 -11.28 15.78
N TYR A 241 -6.02 -10.81 16.27
CA TYR A 241 -4.92 -10.29 15.47
C TYR A 241 -3.63 -11.01 15.88
N PRO A 242 -3.46 -12.29 15.51
CA PRO A 242 -2.24 -13.01 15.81
C PRO A 242 -1.07 -12.27 15.14
N PRO A 243 0.04 -12.03 15.86
CA PRO A 243 1.23 -11.48 15.23
C PRO A 243 1.62 -12.41 14.06
N PRO A 244 2.06 -11.85 12.92
CA PRO A 244 2.40 -12.64 11.75
C PRO A 244 3.34 -13.77 12.17
N SER A 245 2.92 -15.01 11.92
CA SER A 245 3.71 -16.17 12.27
C SER A 245 5.02 -16.10 11.49
N LYS A 246 6.15 -16.28 12.18
CA LYS A 246 7.44 -16.52 11.52
C LYS A 246 7.51 -17.93 10.93
N ASN A 247 6.46 -18.38 10.25
CA ASN A 247 6.44 -19.66 9.53
C ASN A 247 6.33 -19.39 8.04
N LYS A 248 7.44 -19.69 7.34
CA LYS A 248 7.48 -19.94 5.90
C LYS A 248 6.45 -21.01 5.54
N GLY A 249 5.61 -20.74 4.54
CA GLY A 249 4.81 -21.77 3.85
C GLY A 249 3.36 -21.36 3.54
N ASN A 250 3.16 -20.91 2.29
CA ASN A 250 1.95 -21.03 1.47
C ASN A 250 0.56 -20.85 2.13
N THR A 251 -0.09 -19.71 1.90
CA THR A 251 -1.15 -19.55 0.87
C THR A 251 -1.82 -18.16 0.93
N ASN A 252 -1.77 -17.46 -0.21
CA ASN A 252 -2.68 -16.44 -0.77
C ASN A 252 -3.55 -15.58 0.16
N ASN A 253 -3.11 -14.34 0.39
CA ASN A 253 -3.95 -13.15 0.20
C ASN A 253 -3.12 -11.86 0.10
N ALA A 254 -3.29 -11.15 -1.01
CA ALA A 254 -2.62 -9.91 -1.37
C ALA A 254 -2.93 -8.75 -0.38
N ALA A 255 -2.02 -8.53 0.57
CA ALA A 255 -1.33 -7.24 0.66
C ALA A 255 -0.29 -7.21 -0.48
N GLU A 256 0.05 -6.05 -1.03
CA GLU A 256 1.12 -5.94 -2.04
C GLU A 256 2.49 -6.28 -1.41
N GLU A 257 2.73 -7.56 -1.16
CA GLU A 257 4.04 -8.06 -0.80
C GLU A 257 4.98 -7.74 -1.96
N ILE A 258 6.14 -7.21 -1.61
CA ILE A 258 7.18 -6.93 -2.59
C ILE A 258 7.88 -8.26 -2.81
N THR A 259 7.43 -8.98 -3.83
CA THR A 259 7.97 -10.28 -4.22
C THR A 259 8.89 -10.13 -5.42
N PRO A 260 9.90 -11.02 -5.58
CA PRO A 260 10.80 -11.00 -6.72
C PRO A 260 10.10 -11.22 -8.07
N SER A 261 8.91 -11.82 -8.08
CA SER A 261 8.10 -11.99 -9.30
C SER A 261 7.79 -10.69 -10.03
N LYS A 262 7.78 -9.55 -9.30
CA LYS A 262 7.54 -8.21 -9.88
C LYS A 262 8.68 -7.73 -10.76
N LEU A 263 9.88 -8.30 -10.65
CA LEU A 263 11.02 -7.93 -11.48
C LEU A 263 10.92 -8.59 -12.87
N ASP A 264 11.18 -7.80 -13.91
CA ASP A 264 11.34 -8.31 -15.27
C ASP A 264 12.83 -8.56 -15.53
N ILE A 265 13.31 -9.74 -15.15
CA ILE A 265 14.69 -10.15 -15.40
C ILE A 265 14.70 -11.07 -16.61
N ARG A 266 15.52 -10.74 -17.61
CA ARG A 266 15.67 -11.51 -18.85
C ARG A 266 17.12 -11.79 -19.17
N VAL A 267 17.33 -12.85 -19.93
CA VAL A 267 18.59 -13.05 -20.66
C VAL A 267 18.64 -12.04 -21.80
N GLY A 268 19.76 -11.36 -21.96
CA GLY A 268 20.00 -10.47 -23.08
C GLY A 268 21.32 -10.78 -23.77
N LYS A 269 21.42 -10.44 -25.05
CA LYS A 269 22.67 -10.53 -25.83
C LYS A 269 23.11 -9.15 -26.28
N ILE A 270 24.34 -8.77 -25.96
CA ILE A 270 24.92 -7.51 -26.43
C ILE A 270 25.21 -7.64 -27.93
N VAL A 271 24.45 -6.95 -28.77
CA VAL A 271 24.64 -6.95 -30.22
C VAL A 271 25.59 -5.85 -30.68
N GLU A 272 25.69 -4.76 -29.92
CA GLU A 272 26.59 -3.65 -30.19
C GLU A 272 27.03 -3.02 -28.87
N VAL A 273 28.31 -2.70 -28.74
CA VAL A 273 28.86 -1.95 -27.60
C VAL A 273 29.79 -0.84 -28.08
N SER A 274 29.66 0.33 -27.49
CA SER A 274 30.54 1.47 -27.73
C SER A 274 30.86 2.20 -26.43
N ARG A 275 31.98 2.93 -26.38
CA ARG A 275 32.25 3.82 -25.24
C ARG A 275 31.33 5.03 -25.29
N HIS A 276 30.83 5.45 -24.13
CA HIS A 276 29.98 6.62 -24.04
C HIS A 276 30.75 7.88 -24.46
N PRO A 277 30.19 8.75 -25.34
CA PRO A 277 30.91 9.90 -25.89
C PRO A 277 31.35 10.92 -24.83
N ASP A 278 30.52 11.12 -23.81
CA ASP A 278 30.73 12.13 -22.75
C ASP A 278 31.05 11.52 -21.36
N ALA A 279 31.45 10.24 -21.29
CA ALA A 279 31.74 9.59 -20.01
C ALA A 279 32.72 8.40 -20.10
N ASP A 280 33.94 8.58 -19.59
CA ASP A 280 35.03 7.59 -19.69
C ASP A 280 34.73 6.25 -19.00
N GLY A 281 33.86 6.26 -17.99
CA GLY A 281 33.52 5.07 -17.21
C GLY A 281 32.31 4.29 -17.72
N LEU A 282 31.66 4.72 -18.81
CA LEU A 282 30.38 4.15 -19.25
C LEU A 282 30.48 3.52 -20.65
N TYR A 283 29.83 2.37 -20.82
CA TYR A 283 29.49 1.81 -22.13
C TYR A 283 28.07 2.21 -22.53
N VAL A 284 27.81 2.26 -23.82
CA VAL A 284 26.48 2.31 -24.43
C VAL A 284 26.29 1.02 -25.21
N GLU A 285 25.40 0.16 -24.72
CA GLU A 285 25.12 -1.16 -25.28
C GLU A 285 23.76 -1.20 -25.97
N LYS A 286 23.70 -1.86 -27.13
CA LYS A 286 22.45 -2.38 -27.70
C LYS A 286 22.31 -3.83 -27.28
N ILE A 287 21.28 -4.12 -26.49
CA ILE A 287 21.06 -5.45 -25.93
C ILE A 287 19.74 -6.01 -26.43
N ASP A 288 19.80 -7.12 -27.16
CA ASP A 288 18.62 -7.91 -27.53
C ASP A 288 18.10 -8.65 -26.30
N VAL A 289 16.86 -8.38 -25.91
CA VAL A 289 16.16 -9.01 -24.78
C VAL A 289 14.86 -9.69 -25.23
N GLY A 290 14.82 -10.14 -26.49
CA GLY A 290 13.66 -10.80 -27.10
C GLY A 290 12.52 -9.83 -27.46
N GLU A 291 12.85 -8.57 -27.70
CA GLU A 291 11.91 -7.52 -28.14
C GLU A 291 12.06 -7.25 -29.64
N SER A 292 11.15 -6.46 -30.21
CA SER A 292 11.21 -6.11 -31.65
C SER A 292 12.47 -5.35 -32.04
N GLU A 293 13.06 -4.59 -31.11
CA GLU A 293 14.31 -3.86 -31.29
C GLU A 293 15.21 -3.99 -30.04
N PRO A 294 16.54 -4.05 -30.21
CA PRO A 294 17.47 -4.06 -29.08
C PRO A 294 17.35 -2.79 -28.23
N ARG A 295 17.41 -2.95 -26.90
CA ARG A 295 17.36 -1.84 -25.96
C ARG A 295 18.71 -1.14 -25.87
N THR A 296 18.70 0.18 -25.78
CA THR A 296 19.89 0.93 -25.35
C THR A 296 20.00 0.88 -23.83
N ILE A 297 21.10 0.34 -23.34
CA ILE A 297 21.45 0.28 -21.92
C ILE A 297 22.80 0.99 -21.76
N VAL A 298 22.98 1.67 -20.64
CA VAL A 298 24.25 2.34 -20.30
C VAL A 298 24.77 1.73 -19.01
N SER A 299 25.95 1.11 -19.06
CA SER A 299 26.56 0.44 -17.92
C SER A 299 27.89 1.06 -17.49
N GLY A 300 28.23 0.95 -16.21
CA GLY A 300 29.50 1.42 -15.64
C GLY A 300 30.65 0.41 -15.72
N LEU A 301 30.72 -0.38 -16.80
CA LEU A 301 31.59 -1.56 -16.88
C LEU A 301 32.96 -1.31 -17.53
N VAL A 302 33.26 -0.11 -18.03
CA VAL A 302 34.50 0.19 -18.77
C VAL A 302 35.77 -0.16 -17.99
N ASN A 303 35.77 0.10 -16.68
CA ASN A 303 36.94 -0.14 -15.82
C ASN A 303 37.06 -1.60 -15.35
N PHE A 304 36.11 -2.46 -15.71
CA PHE A 304 35.98 -3.82 -15.17
C PHE A 304 35.98 -4.90 -16.26
N VAL A 305 35.42 -4.60 -17.44
CA VAL A 305 35.34 -5.55 -18.55
C VAL A 305 35.83 -4.88 -19.85
N PRO A 306 36.84 -5.45 -20.53
CA PRO A 306 37.28 -4.98 -21.84
C PRO A 306 36.13 -4.99 -22.86
N ILE A 307 36.15 -4.06 -23.81
CA ILE A 307 35.06 -3.92 -24.80
C ILE A 307 34.94 -5.16 -25.69
N GLU A 308 36.06 -5.84 -25.95
CA GLU A 308 36.15 -7.07 -26.74
C GLU A 308 35.45 -8.24 -26.04
N GLU A 309 35.38 -8.23 -24.71
CA GLU A 309 34.67 -9.24 -23.91
C GLU A 309 33.20 -8.88 -23.65
N MET A 310 32.79 -7.66 -24.01
CA MET A 310 31.41 -7.18 -23.92
C MET A 310 30.64 -7.44 -25.21
N GLN A 311 31.30 -7.33 -26.37
CA GLN A 311 30.69 -7.62 -27.66
C GLN A 311 30.23 -9.08 -27.73
N ASP A 312 29.00 -9.31 -28.21
CA ASP A 312 28.36 -10.64 -28.31
C ASP A 312 28.19 -11.40 -26.99
N ARG A 313 28.41 -10.73 -25.84
CA ARG A 313 28.27 -11.33 -24.53
C ARG A 313 26.80 -11.52 -24.15
N ASP A 314 26.47 -12.69 -23.63
CA ASP A 314 25.19 -12.94 -22.96
C ASP A 314 25.23 -12.35 -21.54
N VAL A 315 24.16 -11.64 -21.16
CA VAL A 315 24.03 -10.90 -19.91
C VAL A 315 22.66 -11.11 -19.28
N VAL A 316 22.55 -10.82 -17.98
CA VAL A 316 21.26 -10.81 -17.27
C VAL A 316 20.82 -9.37 -17.09
N VAL A 317 19.60 -9.04 -17.57
CA VAL A 317 19.10 -7.67 -17.67
C VAL A 317 17.82 -7.49 -16.89
N LEU A 318 17.77 -6.46 -16.04
CA LEU A 318 16.52 -5.96 -15.46
C LEU A 318 15.85 -4.96 -16.41
N CYS A 319 14.67 -5.31 -16.90
CA CYS A 319 14.01 -4.67 -18.03
C CYS A 319 12.84 -3.74 -17.65
N ASN A 320 12.31 -3.80 -16.43
CA ASN A 320 11.15 -3.00 -16.03
C ASN A 320 11.48 -1.84 -15.09
N LEU A 321 12.73 -1.36 -15.06
CA LEU A 321 13.04 -0.06 -14.43
C LEU A 321 12.54 1.10 -15.28
N LYS A 322 12.18 2.21 -14.63
CA LYS A 322 11.91 3.47 -15.35
C LYS A 322 13.19 3.92 -16.07
N PRO A 323 13.12 4.29 -17.37
CA PRO A 323 14.28 4.78 -18.11
C PRO A 323 14.97 5.95 -17.42
N ALA A 324 16.29 5.96 -17.45
CA ALA A 324 17.13 6.97 -16.81
C ALA A 324 18.13 7.55 -17.81
N LYS A 325 18.29 8.88 -17.82
CA LYS A 325 19.31 9.54 -18.62
C LYS A 325 20.64 9.54 -17.90
N MET A 326 21.66 8.96 -18.53
CA MET A 326 23.04 8.97 -18.06
C MET A 326 23.85 9.80 -19.05
N ARG A 327 24.27 11.00 -18.64
CA ARG A 327 25.07 11.92 -19.46
C ARG A 327 24.49 12.17 -20.88
N GLY A 328 23.16 12.24 -20.97
CA GLY A 328 22.45 12.57 -22.21
C GLY A 328 21.89 11.35 -22.95
N VAL A 329 22.42 10.16 -22.73
CA VAL A 329 21.92 8.91 -23.32
C VAL A 329 20.87 8.27 -22.40
N GLU A 330 19.74 7.88 -22.96
CA GLU A 330 18.66 7.21 -22.21
C GLU A 330 18.93 5.71 -22.09
N SER A 331 19.11 5.23 -20.86
CA SER A 331 19.24 3.80 -20.53
C SER A 331 17.86 3.20 -20.21
N LYS A 332 17.51 2.13 -20.91
CA LYS A 332 16.21 1.43 -20.83
C LYS A 332 16.31 0.05 -20.15
N GLY A 333 17.23 -0.09 -19.20
CA GLY A 333 17.44 -1.31 -18.43
C GLY A 333 18.69 -1.23 -17.58
N MET A 334 19.04 -2.35 -16.95
CA MET A 334 20.23 -2.48 -16.12
C MET A 334 20.84 -3.87 -16.31
N VAL A 335 22.13 -3.91 -16.66
CA VAL A 335 22.92 -5.15 -16.67
C VAL A 335 23.27 -5.50 -15.23
N LEU A 336 22.82 -6.67 -14.77
CA LEU A 336 23.04 -7.12 -13.40
C LEU A 336 24.45 -7.67 -13.22
N CYS A 337 25.14 -7.21 -12.18
CA CYS A 337 26.51 -7.62 -11.87
C CYS A 337 26.66 -8.00 -10.40
N ALA A 338 27.54 -8.96 -10.10
CA ALA A 338 28.04 -9.11 -8.75
C ALA A 338 29.02 -7.96 -8.45
N SER A 339 28.85 -7.25 -7.33
CA SER A 339 29.71 -6.12 -6.99
C SER A 339 29.94 -5.98 -5.49
N VAL A 340 31.21 -5.93 -5.11
CA VAL A 340 31.68 -5.57 -3.76
C VAL A 340 32.44 -4.25 -3.82
N ASP A 341 32.42 -3.49 -2.73
CA ASP A 341 32.97 -2.13 -2.71
C ASP A 341 34.41 -2.06 -2.17
N GLU A 342 34.86 -3.05 -1.38
CA GLU A 342 36.17 -3.04 -0.72
C GLU A 342 36.88 -4.42 -0.75
N PRO A 343 37.93 -4.62 -1.59
CA PRO A 343 38.30 -3.77 -2.72
C PRO A 343 37.20 -3.77 -3.80
N LYS A 344 37.05 -2.68 -4.56
CA LYS A 344 36.02 -2.58 -5.60
C LYS A 344 36.25 -3.66 -6.65
N GLN A 345 35.32 -4.60 -6.75
CA GLN A 345 35.28 -5.64 -7.78
C GLN A 345 33.88 -5.70 -8.36
N VAL A 346 33.80 -5.91 -9.67
CA VAL A 346 32.55 -6.06 -10.42
C VAL A 346 32.73 -7.21 -11.39
N GLU A 347 31.78 -8.14 -11.39
CA GLU A 347 31.75 -9.27 -12.33
C GLU A 347 30.35 -9.36 -12.93
N VAL A 348 30.26 -9.38 -14.26
CA VAL A 348 28.99 -9.51 -14.98
C VAL A 348 28.43 -10.91 -14.76
N LEU A 349 27.12 -11.00 -14.46
CA LEU A 349 26.46 -12.28 -14.25
C LEU A 349 26.44 -13.12 -15.54
N SER A 350 26.66 -14.42 -15.40
CA SER A 350 26.54 -15.41 -16.47
C SER A 350 25.11 -15.95 -16.51
N PRO A 351 24.36 -15.75 -17.61
CA PRO A 351 23.04 -16.35 -17.78
C PRO A 351 23.08 -17.88 -17.73
N PRO A 352 21.94 -18.54 -17.51
CA PRO A 352 21.88 -20.00 -17.48
C PRO A 352 22.30 -20.58 -18.83
N LYS A 353 23.01 -21.71 -18.81
CA LYS A 353 23.40 -22.41 -20.05
C LYS A 353 22.16 -22.75 -20.89
N GLU A 354 22.33 -22.69 -22.21
CA GLU A 354 21.29 -23.00 -23.20
C GLU A 354 20.07 -22.05 -23.13
N SER A 355 20.28 -20.80 -22.69
CA SER A 355 19.24 -19.76 -22.73
C SER A 355 19.32 -18.97 -24.04
N SER A 356 18.18 -18.43 -24.47
CA SER A 356 18.06 -17.51 -25.61
C SER A 356 17.75 -16.08 -25.16
N PRO A 357 18.07 -15.04 -25.94
CA PRO A 357 17.64 -13.67 -25.67
C PRO A 357 16.13 -13.59 -25.42
N GLY A 358 15.75 -12.93 -24.33
CA GLY A 358 14.37 -12.80 -23.88
C GLY A 358 13.89 -13.87 -22.90
N ASP A 359 14.66 -14.95 -22.69
CA ASP A 359 14.31 -15.96 -21.69
C ASP A 359 14.17 -15.33 -20.31
N ARG A 360 13.07 -15.68 -19.64
CA ARG A 360 12.71 -15.15 -18.32
C ARG A 360 13.56 -15.79 -17.23
N ILE A 361 14.20 -14.96 -16.42
CA ILE A 361 14.83 -15.38 -15.16
C ILE A 361 13.85 -15.11 -14.01
N VAL A 362 13.67 -16.11 -13.16
CA VAL A 362 12.78 -16.06 -11.99
C VAL A 362 13.50 -16.57 -10.75
N VAL A 363 12.98 -16.22 -9.58
CA VAL A 363 13.44 -16.82 -8.33
C VAL A 363 12.70 -18.14 -8.12
N GLU A 364 13.44 -19.19 -7.75
CA GLU A 364 12.90 -20.50 -7.38
C GLU A 364 11.81 -20.34 -6.29
N GLY A 365 10.62 -20.90 -6.54
CA GLY A 365 9.41 -20.73 -5.73
C GLY A 365 8.52 -19.54 -6.10
N TYR A 366 8.88 -18.76 -7.13
CA TYR A 366 8.16 -17.57 -7.60
C TYR A 366 7.84 -17.59 -9.11
N GLU A 367 7.82 -18.78 -9.72
CA GLU A 367 7.74 -19.00 -11.17
C GLU A 367 6.40 -18.59 -11.78
N THR A 368 5.33 -18.64 -10.98
CA THR A 368 3.95 -18.36 -11.41
C THR A 368 3.60 -16.88 -11.43
N GLY A 369 4.42 -16.03 -10.79
CA GLY A 369 4.17 -14.59 -10.74
C GLY A 369 4.48 -13.88 -12.06
N GLN A 370 3.86 -12.71 -12.25
CA GLN A 370 4.07 -11.85 -13.42
C GLN A 370 4.84 -10.58 -13.03
N PRO A 371 5.75 -10.09 -13.90
CA PRO A 371 6.45 -8.83 -13.69
C PRO A 371 5.49 -7.64 -13.76
N ASP A 372 5.83 -6.55 -13.08
CA ASP A 372 5.20 -5.26 -13.34
C ASP A 372 5.64 -4.75 -14.73
N GLU A 373 4.77 -4.05 -15.47
CA GLU A 373 5.16 -3.43 -16.76
C GLU A 373 6.30 -2.42 -16.58
N VAL A 374 6.19 -1.56 -15.55
CA VAL A 374 7.23 -0.63 -15.11
C VAL A 374 7.19 -0.54 -13.58
N LEU A 375 8.33 -0.75 -12.93
CA LEU A 375 8.49 -0.64 -11.48
C LEU A 375 8.23 0.80 -11.02
N ASN A 376 7.42 0.94 -9.97
CA ASN A 376 7.12 2.24 -9.38
C ASN A 376 8.33 2.79 -8.58
N PRO A 377 8.97 3.91 -8.99
CA PRO A 377 10.15 4.44 -8.31
C PRO A 377 9.89 4.86 -6.85
N LYS A 378 8.65 5.25 -6.52
CA LYS A 378 8.29 5.63 -5.14
C LYS A 378 8.25 4.44 -4.19
N LYS A 379 7.97 3.23 -4.71
CA LYS A 379 7.89 1.99 -3.91
C LYS A 379 9.26 1.39 -3.60
N LYS A 380 10.31 1.80 -4.32
CA LYS A 380 11.70 1.29 -4.22
C LYS A 380 11.77 -0.24 -4.24
N ILE A 381 11.04 -0.85 -5.19
CA ILE A 381 10.86 -2.31 -5.27
C ILE A 381 12.20 -3.01 -5.51
N TRP A 382 12.96 -2.54 -6.50
CA TRP A 382 14.30 -3.07 -6.80
C TRP A 382 15.22 -2.95 -5.58
N GLU A 383 15.33 -1.76 -4.99
CA GLU A 383 16.25 -1.51 -3.89
C GLU A 383 15.92 -2.35 -2.65
N LYS A 384 14.63 -2.65 -2.41
CA LYS A 384 14.23 -3.54 -1.31
C LYS A 384 14.57 -5.00 -1.58
N LEU A 385 14.35 -5.47 -2.81
CA LEU A 385 14.65 -6.86 -3.18
C LEU A 385 16.16 -7.11 -3.33
N GLN A 386 16.88 -6.10 -3.83
CA GLN A 386 18.32 -6.14 -4.06
C GLN A 386 19.13 -6.43 -2.79
N VAL A 387 18.68 -5.97 -1.62
CA VAL A 387 19.37 -6.22 -0.34
C VAL A 387 19.61 -7.71 -0.10
N ASP A 388 18.71 -8.56 -0.57
CA ASP A 388 18.77 -10.00 -0.40
C ASP A 388 19.32 -10.74 -1.65
N LEU A 389 19.61 -10.03 -2.75
CA LEU A 389 20.23 -10.60 -3.94
C LEU A 389 21.75 -10.66 -3.79
N LYS A 390 22.30 -11.88 -3.83
CA LYS A 390 23.75 -12.12 -3.77
C LYS A 390 24.12 -13.44 -4.42
N THR A 391 25.40 -13.67 -4.66
CA THR A 391 25.90 -15.01 -4.97
C THR A 391 26.06 -15.84 -3.70
N ASN A 392 26.03 -17.17 -3.79
CA ASN A 392 26.34 -18.08 -2.68
C ASN A 392 27.72 -18.74 -2.85
N ASP A 393 28.09 -19.68 -1.96
CA ASP A 393 29.38 -20.37 -1.99
C ASP A 393 29.62 -21.23 -3.24
N ASN A 394 28.53 -21.59 -3.94
CA ASN A 394 28.51 -22.33 -5.20
C ASN A 394 28.47 -21.40 -6.42
N LEU A 395 28.69 -20.10 -6.25
CA LEU A 395 28.66 -19.09 -7.31
C LEU A 395 27.29 -18.94 -8.00
N ILE A 396 26.22 -19.39 -7.35
CA ILE A 396 24.85 -19.25 -7.86
C ILE A 396 24.24 -17.98 -7.29
N VAL A 397 23.55 -17.22 -8.14
CA VAL A 397 22.80 -16.04 -7.69
C VAL A 397 21.55 -16.50 -6.96
N VAL A 398 21.37 -15.99 -5.74
CA VAL A 398 20.27 -16.33 -4.86
C VAL A 398 19.58 -15.08 -4.32
N TRP A 399 18.28 -15.19 -4.07
CA TRP A 399 17.48 -14.23 -3.33
C TRP A 399 16.90 -14.93 -2.11
N GLN A 400 17.23 -14.46 -0.90
CA GLN A 400 16.83 -15.11 0.37
C GLN A 400 17.14 -16.62 0.44
N GLY A 401 18.19 -17.05 -0.26
CA GLY A 401 18.62 -18.45 -0.37
C GLY A 401 18.01 -19.24 -1.54
N ASN A 402 16.97 -18.73 -2.20
CA ASN A 402 16.35 -19.34 -3.38
C ASN A 402 17.10 -18.95 -4.65
N LYS A 403 17.30 -19.88 -5.59
CA LYS A 403 18.13 -19.63 -6.78
C LYS A 403 17.41 -18.74 -7.79
N LEU A 404 18.15 -17.89 -8.49
CA LEU A 404 17.69 -17.28 -9.73
C LEU A 404 17.91 -18.29 -10.86
N ILE A 405 16.83 -18.69 -11.52
CA ILE A 405 16.81 -19.75 -12.52
C ILE A 405 16.12 -19.30 -13.80
N SER A 406 16.46 -19.92 -14.93
CA SER A 406 15.67 -19.78 -16.16
C SER A 406 14.31 -20.44 -15.98
N LYS A 407 13.25 -19.74 -16.37
CA LYS A 407 11.89 -20.27 -16.39
C LYS A 407 11.70 -21.38 -17.45
N VAL A 408 12.58 -21.44 -18.44
CA VAL A 408 12.49 -22.40 -19.56
C VAL A 408 13.10 -23.76 -19.17
N ASN A 409 14.32 -23.75 -18.64
CA ASN A 409 15.08 -24.99 -18.38
C ASN A 409 15.46 -25.22 -16.91
N GLY A 410 15.16 -24.27 -16.00
CA GLY A 410 15.45 -24.38 -14.57
C GLY A 410 16.92 -24.21 -14.19
N ASN A 411 17.81 -23.93 -15.15
CA ASN A 411 19.23 -23.76 -14.88
C ASN A 411 19.50 -22.44 -14.13
N PRO A 412 20.48 -22.39 -13.22
CA PRO A 412 20.74 -21.21 -12.41
C PRO A 412 21.54 -20.13 -13.15
N VAL A 413 21.34 -18.88 -12.75
CA VAL A 413 22.24 -17.75 -13.03
C VAL A 413 23.46 -17.86 -12.12
N THR A 414 24.65 -17.65 -12.67
CA THR A 414 25.91 -17.85 -11.94
C THR A 414 26.88 -16.69 -12.10
N THR A 415 27.91 -16.69 -11.26
CA THR A 415 29.17 -15.96 -11.45
C THR A 415 30.31 -16.94 -11.73
N ASN A 416 31.41 -16.45 -12.28
CA ASN A 416 32.64 -17.19 -12.51
C ASN A 416 33.47 -17.29 -11.23
N SER A 417 33.55 -16.22 -10.42
CA SER A 417 34.50 -16.20 -9.28
C SER A 417 33.96 -15.57 -7.99
N MET A 418 33.00 -14.64 -8.07
CA MET A 418 32.55 -13.89 -6.89
C MET A 418 31.57 -14.70 -6.01
N LYS A 419 32.00 -15.07 -4.79
CA LYS A 419 31.15 -15.71 -3.76
C LYS A 419 30.61 -14.69 -2.77
N ASN A 420 29.38 -14.89 -2.30
CA ASN A 420 28.74 -14.04 -1.28
C ASN A 420 28.70 -12.55 -1.65
N ALA A 421 28.76 -12.24 -2.94
CA ALA A 421 28.82 -10.88 -3.46
C ALA A 421 27.39 -10.34 -3.71
N PRO A 422 27.07 -9.11 -3.27
CA PRO A 422 25.80 -8.47 -3.59
C PRO A 422 25.62 -8.32 -5.10
N ILE A 423 24.38 -8.41 -5.57
CA ILE A 423 24.04 -8.10 -6.96
C ILE A 423 23.61 -6.63 -7.06
N LYS A 424 24.16 -5.92 -8.05
CA LYS A 424 23.87 -4.51 -8.32
C LYS A 424 23.47 -4.27 -9.76
#